data_AF-A0A3N1SDA3-F1
#
_entry.id   AF-A0A3N1SDA3-F1
#
_cell.length_a   1.000
_cell.length_b   1.000
_cell.length_c   1.000
_cell.angle_alpha   90.00
_cell.angle_beta   90.00
_cell.angle_gamma   90.00
#
_symmetry.space_group_name_H-M   'P 1'
#
loop_
_entity.id
_entity.type
_entity.pdbx_description
1 polymer ?
#
loop_
_entity_poly.entity_id
_entity_poly.type
_entity_poly.pdbx_seq_one_letter_code
_entity_poly.pdbx_strand_id
1 'polypeptide(L)'
;MNRMTSTQARHTRRAVLQAAVDAGARCNRMDPDLFFRADGEQLITWQARRADAVRLCIGCPVRAACEELALRDEDGRADRDDMVRAGLTGPELAAVRTVQAERLAAAVDADRDTEGRQLDMLTADLHRMAGTSPDSSRNGGRRSTALRTAAHNRRIAALAAQIRQIRTARRVRAGWEVAA
;
A
#
# COMPACT_ATOMS: atom_id res chain seq x y z
N MET A 1 -3.64 -21.99 -6.51
CA MET A 1 -2.91 -21.05 -5.63
C MET A 1 -2.49 -19.85 -6.44
N ASN A 2 -3.21 -18.72 -6.31
CA ASN A 2 -2.87 -17.49 -7.03
C ASN A 2 -1.58 -16.91 -6.45
N ARG A 3 -0.52 -16.91 -7.25
CA ARG A 3 0.78 -16.31 -6.91
C ARG A 3 0.59 -14.79 -6.95
N MET A 4 0.48 -14.19 -5.76
CA MET A 4 0.42 -12.73 -5.59
C MET A 4 1.61 -12.11 -6.32
N THR A 5 1.37 -11.16 -7.22
CA THR A 5 2.47 -10.51 -7.97
C THR A 5 3.26 -9.61 -7.03
N SER A 6 4.57 -9.43 -7.27
CA SER A 6 5.46 -8.54 -6.49
C SER A 6 4.87 -7.14 -6.29
N THR A 7 4.16 -6.65 -7.30
CA THR A 7 3.45 -5.39 -7.34
C THR A 7 2.23 -5.40 -6.40
N GLN A 8 1.35 -6.41 -6.46
CA GLN A 8 0.23 -6.58 -5.52
C GLN A 8 0.70 -6.68 -4.06
N ALA A 9 1.76 -7.43 -3.78
CA ALA A 9 2.33 -7.56 -2.44
C ALA A 9 2.85 -6.20 -1.90
N ARG A 10 3.43 -5.36 -2.77
CA ARG A 10 3.87 -3.99 -2.43
C ARG A 10 2.69 -3.04 -2.20
N HIS A 11 1.61 -3.15 -2.97
CA HIS A 11 0.42 -2.29 -2.84
C HIS A 11 -0.40 -2.58 -1.58
N THR A 12 -0.49 -3.85 -1.17
CA THR A 12 -1.05 -4.21 0.14
C THR A 12 -0.12 -3.85 1.28
N ARG A 13 1.16 -3.54 1.01
CA ARG A 13 2.16 -3.43 2.05
C ARG A 13 1.86 -2.31 3.03
N ARG A 14 1.46 -1.11 2.58
CA ARG A 14 1.10 -0.03 3.51
C ARG A 14 -0.05 -0.43 4.44
N ALA A 15 -1.14 -0.98 3.89
CA ALA A 15 -2.28 -1.43 4.70
C ALA A 15 -1.90 -2.58 5.65
N VAL A 16 -1.06 -3.51 5.20
CA VAL A 16 -0.53 -4.61 6.03
C VAL A 16 0.38 -4.09 7.14
N LEU A 17 1.24 -3.11 6.84
CA LEU A 17 2.08 -2.46 7.84
C LEU A 17 1.23 -1.74 8.88
N GLN A 18 0.21 -1.00 8.44
CA GLN A 18 -0.71 -0.30 9.34
C GLN A 18 -1.44 -1.29 10.24
N ALA A 19 -2.03 -2.35 9.66
CA ALA A 19 -2.71 -3.39 10.43
C ALA A 19 -1.78 -4.09 11.44
N ALA A 20 -0.51 -4.32 11.06
CA ALA A 20 0.48 -4.88 11.99
C ALA A 20 0.77 -3.91 13.16
N VAL A 21 0.93 -2.62 12.87
CA VAL A 21 1.14 -1.59 13.91
C VAL A 21 -0.09 -1.46 14.81
N ASP A 22 -1.29 -1.39 14.25
CA ASP A 22 -2.55 -1.31 15.01
C ASP A 22 -2.74 -2.52 15.93
N ALA A 23 -2.36 -3.72 15.48
CA ALA A 23 -2.50 -4.94 16.26
C ALA A 23 -1.38 -5.14 17.30
N GLY A 24 -0.16 -4.67 17.03
CA GLY A 24 1.05 -5.10 17.73
C GLY A 24 1.89 -4.01 18.39
N ALA A 25 1.57 -2.73 18.21
CA ALA A 25 2.36 -1.65 18.79
C ALA A 25 2.16 -1.55 20.31
N ARG A 26 3.28 -1.59 21.05
CA ARG A 26 3.28 -1.46 22.52
C ARG A 26 2.74 -0.11 22.99
N CYS A 27 2.90 0.94 22.20
CA CYS A 27 2.46 2.29 22.52
C CYS A 27 0.94 2.50 22.41
N ASN A 28 0.16 1.55 21.86
CA ASN A 28 -1.29 1.73 21.65
C ASN A 28 -2.10 1.95 22.93
N ARG A 29 -1.54 1.65 24.10
CA ARG A 29 -2.18 1.86 25.41
C ARG A 29 -1.45 2.90 26.28
N MET A 30 -0.54 3.65 25.68
CA MET A 30 0.27 4.65 26.36
C MET A 30 -0.23 6.04 26.03
N ASP A 31 0.12 6.98 26.89
CA ASP A 31 -0.11 8.39 26.64
C ASP A 31 0.68 8.85 25.40
N PRO A 32 0.02 9.40 24.37
CA PRO A 32 0.71 9.97 23.20
C PRO A 32 1.76 11.02 23.57
N ASP A 33 1.55 11.78 24.64
CA ASP A 33 2.46 12.86 25.07
C ASP A 33 3.84 12.32 25.47
N LEU A 34 3.97 11.01 25.71
CA LEU A 34 5.26 10.36 25.90
C LEU A 34 6.15 10.47 24.65
N PHE A 35 5.55 10.48 23.47
CA PHE A 35 6.24 10.39 22.18
C PHE A 35 6.36 11.74 21.46
N PHE A 36 5.68 12.78 21.93
CA PHE A 36 5.71 14.12 21.35
C PHE A 36 6.20 15.13 22.36
N ARG A 37 6.98 16.11 21.90
CA ARG A 37 7.40 17.25 22.71
C ARG A 37 6.24 18.23 22.82
N ALA A 38 5.96 18.70 24.02
CA ALA A 38 4.93 19.72 24.23
C ALA A 38 5.45 21.11 23.83
N ASP A 39 4.52 22.00 23.46
CA ASP A 39 4.85 23.40 23.14
C ASP A 39 5.49 24.09 24.35
N GLY A 40 6.64 24.75 24.12
CA GLY A 40 7.39 25.44 25.17
C GLY A 40 8.11 24.52 26.16
N GLU A 41 8.06 23.19 25.97
CA GLU A 41 8.76 22.26 26.84
C GLU A 41 10.27 22.48 26.79
N GLN A 42 10.91 22.49 27.96
CA GLN A 42 12.35 22.62 28.05
C GLN A 42 13.04 21.43 27.40
N LEU A 43 14.10 21.71 26.63
CA LEU A 43 14.81 20.68 25.87
C LEU A 43 15.34 19.55 26.77
N ILE A 44 15.80 19.85 27.98
CA ILE A 44 16.33 18.85 28.90
C ILE A 44 15.24 17.89 29.43
N THR A 45 14.04 18.40 29.69
CA THR A 45 12.87 17.61 30.08
C THR A 45 12.47 16.69 28.93
N TRP A 46 12.41 17.25 27.72
CA TRP A 46 12.15 16.47 26.52
C TRP A 46 13.20 15.39 26.31
N GLN A 47 14.49 15.69 26.43
CA GLN A 47 15.57 14.72 26.21
C GLN A 47 15.47 13.48 27.12
N ALA A 48 15.09 13.67 28.39
CA ALA A 48 14.85 12.56 29.30
C ALA A 48 13.65 11.71 28.84
N ARG A 49 12.51 12.34 28.55
CA ARG A 49 11.30 11.63 28.09
C ARG A 49 11.50 10.93 26.73
N ARG A 50 12.19 11.59 25.82
CA ARG A 50 12.62 11.08 24.52
C ARG A 50 13.43 9.80 24.67
N ALA A 51 14.36 9.73 25.62
CA ALA A 51 15.14 8.52 25.87
C ALA A 51 14.25 7.34 26.31
N ASP A 52 13.21 7.61 27.10
CA ASP A 52 12.23 6.60 27.51
C ASP A 52 11.39 6.11 26.33
N ALA A 53 10.88 7.04 25.53
CA ALA A 53 10.14 6.74 24.30
C ALA A 53 10.98 5.90 23.32
N VAL A 54 12.26 6.23 23.13
CA VAL A 54 13.18 5.49 22.27
C VAL A 54 13.37 4.06 22.79
N ARG A 55 13.65 3.89 24.10
CA ARG A 55 13.81 2.56 24.71
C ARG A 55 12.57 1.69 24.52
N LEU A 56 11.40 2.30 24.65
CA LEU A 56 10.13 1.61 24.47
C LEU A 56 9.94 1.13 23.04
N CYS A 57 10.23 1.98 22.05
CA CYS A 57 10.13 1.62 20.65
C CYS A 57 11.15 0.55 20.24
N ILE A 58 12.38 0.57 20.78
CA ILE A 58 13.42 -0.44 20.49
C ILE A 58 12.93 -1.85 20.81
N GLY A 59 12.20 -2.02 21.91
CA GLY A 59 11.62 -3.30 22.32
C GLY A 59 10.33 -3.67 21.58
N CYS A 60 9.77 -2.82 20.74
CA CYS A 60 8.46 -3.03 20.12
C CYS A 60 8.54 -4.09 19.00
N PRO A 61 7.70 -5.14 19.01
CA PRO A 61 7.77 -6.22 18.01
C PRO A 61 7.47 -5.75 16.59
N VAL A 62 6.75 -4.63 16.44
CA VAL A 62 6.36 -4.03 15.16
C VAL A 62 7.22 -2.81 14.80
N ARG A 63 8.38 -2.62 15.46
CA ARG A 63 9.25 -1.45 15.27
C ARG A 63 9.61 -1.24 13.79
N ALA A 64 10.05 -2.27 13.10
CA ALA A 64 10.44 -2.18 11.69
C ALA A 64 9.25 -1.82 10.76
N ALA A 65 8.05 -2.30 11.09
CA ALA A 65 6.85 -1.93 10.34
C ALA A 65 6.45 -0.47 10.60
N CYS A 66 6.56 -0.02 11.85
CA CYS A 66 6.32 1.36 12.25
C CYS A 66 7.34 2.32 11.61
N GLU A 67 8.61 1.92 11.50
CA GLU A 67 9.67 2.68 10.84
C GLU A 67 9.36 2.88 9.35
N GLU A 68 9.04 1.80 8.63
CA GLU A 68 8.68 1.88 7.21
C GLU A 68 7.45 2.77 6.97
N LEU A 69 6.44 2.72 7.86
CA LEU A 69 5.30 3.65 7.77
C LEU A 69 5.70 5.09 8.03
N ALA A 70 6.48 5.35 9.08
CA ALA A 70 6.96 6.70 9.42
C ALA A 70 7.70 7.35 8.24
N LEU A 71 8.58 6.58 7.59
CA LEU A 71 9.33 7.05 6.43
C LEU A 71 8.43 7.35 5.22
N ARG A 72 7.40 6.52 4.99
CA ARG A 72 6.42 6.72 3.90
C ARG A 72 5.44 7.87 4.17
N ASP A 73 5.13 8.12 5.44
CA ASP A 73 4.22 9.18 5.92
C ASP A 73 4.91 10.53 6.11
N GLU A 74 6.20 10.56 5.80
CA GLU A 74 7.02 11.75 5.92
C GLU A 74 7.16 12.28 7.36
N ASP A 75 7.06 11.39 8.35
CA ASP A 75 7.25 11.72 9.75
C ASP A 75 8.65 12.26 10.07
N GLY A 76 8.70 13.16 11.05
CA GLY A 76 9.94 13.77 11.51
C GLY A 76 10.44 14.90 10.61
N ARG A 77 11.00 15.93 11.23
CA ARG A 77 11.63 17.07 10.55
C ARG A 77 13.11 17.12 10.86
N ALA A 78 13.92 17.48 9.87
CA ALA A 78 15.38 17.54 10.01
C ALA A 78 15.84 18.59 11.03
N ASP A 79 15.05 19.66 11.21
CA ASP A 79 15.33 20.81 12.07
C ASP A 79 14.60 20.75 13.42
N ARG A 80 13.78 19.73 13.69
CA ARG A 80 12.98 19.65 14.91
C ARG A 80 13.05 18.27 15.55
N ASP A 81 13.51 18.27 16.80
CA ASP A 81 13.39 17.14 17.72
C ASP A 81 12.14 17.33 18.57
N ASP A 82 10.99 17.00 17.99
CA ASP A 82 9.66 17.18 18.57
C ASP A 82 8.88 15.86 18.71
N MET A 83 9.45 14.74 18.28
CA MET A 83 8.77 13.45 18.29
C MET A 83 9.72 12.25 18.29
N VAL A 84 9.22 11.10 18.75
CA VAL A 84 9.85 9.79 18.64
C VAL A 84 8.88 8.79 18.00
N ARG A 85 9.30 8.13 16.91
CA ARG A 85 8.54 7.05 16.26
C ARG A 85 9.52 5.98 15.81
N ALA A 86 9.13 4.72 16.01
CA ALA A 86 9.96 3.55 15.70
C ALA A 86 11.36 3.52 16.34
N GLY A 87 11.55 4.31 17.42
CA GLY A 87 12.81 4.41 18.15
C GLY A 87 13.78 5.42 17.55
N LEU A 88 13.30 6.25 16.64
CA LEU A 88 14.05 7.32 16.00
C LEU A 88 13.37 8.66 16.33
N THR A 89 14.19 9.67 16.51
CA THR A 89 13.78 11.07 16.62
C THR A 89 13.37 11.64 15.27
N GLY A 90 12.71 12.81 15.27
CA GLY A 90 12.37 13.53 14.05
C GLY A 90 13.56 13.73 13.08
N PRO A 91 14.72 14.23 13.55
CA PRO A 91 15.89 14.43 12.69
C PRO A 91 16.49 13.11 12.19
N GLU A 92 16.48 12.05 13.00
CA GLU A 92 16.97 10.73 12.58
C GLU A 92 16.07 10.11 11.50
N LEU A 93 14.74 10.20 11.63
CA LEU A 93 13.82 9.78 10.57
C LEU A 93 14.04 10.56 9.27
N ALA A 94 14.25 11.87 9.37
CA ALA A 94 14.56 12.70 8.21
C ALA A 94 15.88 12.27 7.54
N ALA A 95 16.92 11.96 8.32
CA ALA A 95 18.19 11.46 7.80
C ALA A 95 18.03 10.11 7.09
N VAL A 96 17.29 9.16 7.70
CA VAL A 96 17.01 7.84 7.10
C VAL A 96 16.22 7.99 5.79
N ARG A 97 15.22 8.89 5.76
CA ARG A 97 14.44 9.19 4.56
C ARG A 97 15.31 9.73 3.44
N THR A 98 16.26 10.62 3.73
CA THR A 98 17.23 11.13 2.74
C THR A 98 18.09 10.02 2.15
N VAL A 99 18.61 9.12 3.00
CA VAL A 99 19.43 7.98 2.53
C VAL A 99 18.62 7.01 1.66
N GLN A 100 17.31 6.88 1.90
CA GLN A 100 16.44 5.92 1.21
C GLN A 100 15.47 6.56 0.22
N ALA A 101 15.72 7.80 -0.21
CA ALA A 101 14.76 8.61 -0.95
C ALA A 101 14.19 7.92 -2.20
N GLU A 102 15.05 7.30 -3.02
CA GLU A 102 14.61 6.61 -4.24
C GLU A 102 13.72 5.39 -3.95
N ARG A 103 14.11 4.58 -2.96
CA ARG A 103 13.34 3.40 -2.53
C ARG A 103 11.97 3.81 -1.99
N LEU A 104 11.94 4.88 -1.19
CA LEU A 104 10.71 5.39 -0.58
C LEU A 104 9.78 6.03 -1.62
N ALA A 105 10.32 6.80 -2.57
CA ALA A 105 9.53 7.36 -3.67
C ALA A 105 8.80 6.25 -4.44
N ALA A 106 9.51 5.20 -4.84
CA ALA A 106 8.90 4.05 -5.52
C ALA A 106 7.84 3.33 -4.66
N ALA A 107 8.05 3.27 -3.33
CA ALA A 107 7.09 2.67 -2.41
C ALA A 107 5.82 3.52 -2.23
N VAL A 108 5.97 4.84 -2.13
CA VAL A 108 4.86 5.80 -2.01
C VAL A 108 4.04 5.86 -3.31
N ASP A 109 4.72 5.88 -4.46
CA ASP A 109 4.05 5.81 -5.77
C ASP A 109 3.25 4.51 -5.90
N ALA A 110 3.81 3.39 -5.45
CA ALA A 110 3.08 2.14 -5.39
C ALA A 110 1.86 2.24 -4.46
N ASP A 111 1.98 2.84 -3.27
CA ASP A 111 0.84 3.00 -2.36
C ASP A 111 -0.30 3.82 -3.02
N ARG A 112 0.05 4.80 -3.85
CA ARG A 112 -0.88 5.69 -4.59
C ARG A 112 -1.40 5.11 -5.91
N ASP A 113 -0.87 4.00 -6.42
CA ASP A 113 -1.25 3.40 -7.72
C ASP A 113 -2.66 2.77 -7.71
N THR A 114 -3.69 3.62 -7.64
CA THR A 114 -5.11 3.26 -7.74
C THR A 114 -5.43 2.57 -9.07
N GLU A 115 -4.80 2.99 -10.16
CA GLU A 115 -5.02 2.44 -11.50
C GLU A 115 -4.39 1.06 -11.67
N GLY A 116 -3.20 0.83 -11.08
CA GLY A 116 -2.59 -0.49 -10.97
C GLY A 116 -3.49 -1.47 -10.22
N ARG A 117 -4.09 -1.03 -9.10
CA ARG A 117 -5.09 -1.84 -8.36
C ARG A 117 -6.29 -2.19 -9.23
N GLN A 118 -6.82 -1.22 -9.97
CA GLN A 118 -7.95 -1.46 -10.85
C GLN A 118 -7.59 -2.43 -11.99
N LEU A 119 -6.41 -2.29 -12.60
CA LEU A 119 -5.91 -3.21 -13.64
C LEU A 119 -5.78 -4.64 -13.13
N ASP A 120 -5.24 -4.81 -11.93
CA ASP A 120 -5.05 -6.12 -11.31
C ASP A 120 -6.39 -6.80 -11.02
N MET A 121 -7.36 -6.07 -10.46
CA MET A 121 -8.72 -6.58 -10.23
C MET A 121 -9.40 -7.00 -11.54
N LEU A 122 -9.39 -6.12 -12.56
CA LEU A 122 -9.99 -6.42 -13.86
C LEU A 122 -9.32 -7.62 -14.54
N THR A 123 -7.99 -7.75 -14.42
CA THR A 123 -7.25 -8.88 -14.98
C THR A 123 -7.59 -10.18 -14.26
N ALA A 124 -7.71 -10.16 -12.93
CA ALA A 124 -8.14 -11.31 -12.14
C ALA A 124 -9.59 -11.73 -12.47
N ASP A 125 -10.50 -10.77 -12.65
CA ASP A 125 -11.88 -11.03 -13.05
C ASP A 125 -11.96 -11.59 -14.48
N LEU A 126 -11.15 -11.09 -15.41
CA LEU A 126 -11.03 -11.62 -16.77
C LEU A 126 -10.58 -13.09 -16.74
N HIS A 127 -9.52 -13.41 -15.98
CA HIS A 127 -9.03 -14.78 -15.85
C HIS A 127 -10.06 -15.70 -15.20
N ARG A 128 -10.73 -15.24 -14.14
CA ARG A 128 -11.81 -16.00 -13.48
C ARG A 128 -12.94 -16.30 -14.45
N MET A 129 -13.36 -15.31 -15.22
CA MET A 129 -14.47 -15.45 -16.15
C MET A 129 -14.11 -16.33 -17.34
N ALA A 130 -12.92 -16.15 -17.93
CA ALA A 130 -12.43 -17.02 -19.00
C ALA A 130 -12.25 -18.49 -18.56
N GLY A 131 -11.96 -18.72 -17.26
CA GLY A 131 -11.88 -20.06 -16.68
C GLY A 131 -13.22 -20.71 -16.37
N THR A 132 -14.33 -19.96 -16.38
CA THR A 132 -15.68 -20.53 -16.17
C THR A 132 -16.34 -20.88 -17.49
N SER A 133 -16.54 -22.18 -17.75
CA SER A 133 -17.37 -22.61 -18.89
C SER A 133 -18.84 -22.28 -18.63
N PRO A 134 -19.56 -21.62 -19.56
CA PRO A 134 -20.99 -21.36 -19.44
C PRO A 134 -21.86 -22.63 -19.59
N ASP A 135 -21.23 -23.80 -19.75
CA ASP A 135 -21.87 -25.07 -20.08
C ASP A 135 -21.93 -25.99 -18.85
N SER A 136 -22.92 -25.79 -17.97
CA SER A 136 -23.15 -26.69 -16.83
C SER A 136 -24.60 -27.10 -16.59
N SER A 137 -25.57 -26.62 -17.40
CA SER A 137 -26.96 -27.09 -17.24
C SER A 137 -27.26 -28.24 -18.20
N ARG A 138 -27.40 -29.45 -17.65
CA ARG A 138 -27.87 -30.67 -18.35
C ARG A 138 -29.25 -30.56 -19.03
N ASN A 139 -29.99 -29.45 -18.86
CA ASN A 139 -31.39 -29.29 -19.30
C ASN A 139 -31.68 -28.07 -20.21
N GLY A 140 -30.67 -27.41 -20.80
CA GLY A 140 -30.88 -26.23 -21.67
C GLY A 140 -30.69 -26.56 -23.15
N GLY A 141 -31.71 -26.39 -23.99
CA GLY A 141 -31.61 -26.64 -25.44
C GLY A 141 -30.58 -25.74 -26.16
N ARG A 142 -30.09 -26.16 -27.34
CA ARG A 142 -29.00 -25.50 -28.13
C ARG A 142 -29.10 -23.97 -28.23
N ARG A 143 -30.32 -23.43 -28.41
CA ARG A 143 -30.56 -21.97 -28.50
C ARG A 143 -30.26 -21.23 -27.19
N SER A 144 -30.55 -21.84 -26.04
CA SER A 144 -30.26 -21.27 -24.71
C SER A 144 -28.76 -21.29 -24.39
N THR A 145 -28.03 -22.31 -24.84
CA THR A 145 -26.58 -22.38 -24.70
C THR A 145 -25.88 -21.34 -25.58
N ALA A 146 -26.30 -21.18 -26.84
CA ALA A 146 -25.74 -20.14 -27.73
C ALA A 146 -25.92 -18.72 -27.16
N LEU A 147 -27.09 -18.40 -26.60
CA LEU A 147 -27.34 -17.10 -25.96
C LEU A 147 -26.47 -16.89 -24.71
N ARG A 148 -26.29 -17.92 -23.88
CA ARG A 148 -25.41 -17.86 -22.69
C ARG A 148 -23.95 -17.67 -23.07
N THR A 149 -23.45 -18.39 -24.07
CA THR A 149 -22.09 -18.22 -24.60
C THR A 149 -21.89 -16.82 -25.19
N ALA A 150 -22.86 -16.30 -25.95
CA ALA A 150 -22.78 -14.95 -26.50
C ALA A 150 -22.81 -13.86 -25.41
N ALA A 151 -23.56 -14.04 -24.33
CA ALA A 151 -23.56 -13.13 -23.19
C ALA A 151 -22.23 -13.21 -22.41
N HIS A 152 -21.69 -14.41 -22.22
CA HIS A 152 -20.41 -14.66 -21.56
C HIS A 152 -19.24 -14.01 -22.33
N ASN A 153 -19.16 -14.24 -23.65
CA ASN A 153 -18.14 -13.66 -24.51
C ASN A 153 -18.20 -12.12 -24.51
N ARG A 154 -19.41 -11.54 -24.47
CA ARG A 154 -19.57 -10.07 -24.35
C ARG A 154 -18.99 -9.53 -23.05
N ARG A 155 -19.15 -10.23 -21.93
CA ARG A 155 -18.58 -9.81 -20.64
C ARG A 155 -17.05 -9.91 -20.63
N ILE A 156 -16.48 -10.98 -21.19
CA ILE A 156 -15.03 -11.11 -21.38
C ILE A 156 -14.49 -9.98 -22.27
N ALA A 157 -15.16 -9.69 -23.39
CA ALA A 157 -14.76 -8.63 -24.30
C ALA A 157 -14.80 -7.24 -23.62
N ALA A 158 -15.82 -6.98 -22.79
CA ALA A 158 -15.95 -5.74 -22.03
C ALA A 158 -14.80 -5.56 -21.01
N LEU A 159 -14.48 -6.60 -20.23
CA LEU A 159 -13.34 -6.57 -19.31
C LEU A 159 -12.01 -6.33 -20.03
N ALA A 160 -11.78 -7.02 -21.15
CA ALA A 160 -10.58 -6.84 -21.95
C ALA A 160 -10.48 -5.41 -22.52
N ALA A 161 -11.60 -4.79 -22.90
CA ALA A 161 -11.65 -3.40 -23.36
C ALA A 161 -11.29 -2.41 -22.25
N GLN A 162 -11.82 -2.59 -21.03
CA GLN A 162 -11.50 -1.75 -19.88
C GLN A 162 -10.01 -1.83 -19.50
N ILE A 163 -9.43 -3.05 -19.49
CA ILE A 163 -7.99 -3.24 -19.24
C ILE A 163 -7.15 -2.49 -20.29
N ARG A 164 -7.52 -2.59 -21.58
CA ARG A 164 -6.82 -1.86 -22.65
C ARG A 164 -6.93 -0.35 -22.45
N GLN A 165 -8.10 0.18 -22.15
CA GLN A 165 -8.31 1.62 -21.94
C GLN A 165 -7.40 2.17 -20.83
N ILE A 166 -7.36 1.50 -19.67
CA ILE A 166 -6.53 1.95 -18.55
C ILE A 166 -5.03 1.86 -18.90
N ARG A 167 -4.60 0.77 -19.57
CA ARG A 167 -3.20 0.64 -20.03
C ARG A 167 -2.80 1.73 -21.03
N THR A 168 -3.67 2.05 -21.98
CA THR A 168 -3.42 3.11 -22.96
C THR A 168 -3.35 4.48 -22.28
N ALA A 169 -4.30 4.82 -21.41
CA ALA A 169 -4.27 6.07 -20.66
C ALA A 169 -2.99 6.22 -19.84
N ARG A 170 -2.53 5.13 -19.23
CA ARG A 170 -1.30 5.09 -18.43
C ARG A 170 -0.04 5.29 -19.28
N ARG A 171 0.04 4.68 -20.47
CA ARG A 171 1.14 4.90 -21.43
C ARG A 171 1.20 6.36 -21.90
N VAL A 172 0.05 6.92 -22.27
CA VAL A 172 -0.06 8.32 -22.71
C VAL A 172 0.44 9.28 -21.63
N ARG A 173 -0.01 9.12 -20.38
CA ARG A 173 0.48 9.97 -19.26
C ARG A 173 1.96 9.80 -18.96
N ALA A 174 2.51 8.61 -19.16
CA ALA A 174 3.93 8.35 -18.98
C ALA A 174 4.79 8.86 -20.15
N GLY A 175 4.20 9.49 -21.17
CA GLY A 175 4.92 9.97 -22.35
C GLY A 175 5.34 8.88 -23.33
N TRP A 176 4.79 7.66 -23.19
CA TRP A 176 5.02 6.57 -24.13
C TRP A 176 4.01 6.74 -25.25
N GLU A 177 4.45 7.22 -26.42
CA GLU A 177 3.60 7.31 -27.60
C GLU A 177 2.94 5.96 -27.87
N VAL A 178 1.65 6.03 -28.26
CA VAL A 178 0.85 4.85 -28.60
C VAL A 178 1.53 4.20 -29.81
N ALA A 179 2.27 3.12 -29.60
CA ALA A 179 2.71 2.28 -30.71
C ALA A 179 1.47 1.92 -31.53
N ALA A 180 1.45 2.43 -32.77
CA ALA A 180 0.37 2.32 -33.73
C ALA A 180 0.05 0.86 -34.10
#